data_AF-A0A0F9QWR7-F1
#
_entry.id   AF-A0A0F9QWR7-F1
#
_cell.length_a   1.000
_cell.length_b   1.000
_cell.length_c   1.000
_cell.angle_alpha   90.00
_cell.angle_beta   90.00
_cell.angle_gamma   90.00
#
_symmetry.space_group_name_H-M   'P 1'
#
loop_
_entity.id
_entity.type
_entity.pdbx_description
1 polymer ?
#
loop_
_entity_poly.entity_id
_entity_poly.type
_entity_poly.pdbx_seq_one_letter_code
_entity_poly.pdbx_strand_id
1 'polypeptide(L)' 'MGTKNKPGKFDCYETADPDEPMFVLLARDPLDPVLVELWESLREHYAGNPSKVTEARMCAIVMRIWLREKT' A
#
# COMPACT_ATOMS: atom_id res chain seq x y z
N MET A 1 3.84 -7.74 -3.39
CA MET A 1 4.06 -6.45 -2.71
C MET A 1 5.25 -5.80 -3.37
N GLY A 2 4.98 -4.72 -4.11
CA GLY A 2 6.01 -3.94 -4.78
C GLY A 2 6.92 -3.22 -3.79
N THR A 3 8.21 -3.19 -4.07
CA THR A 3 9.16 -2.31 -3.40
C THR A 3 9.73 -1.34 -4.44
N LYS A 4 10.40 -0.27 -3.99
CA LYS A 4 11.07 0.66 -4.89
C LYS A 4 11.99 -0.03 -5.92
N ASN A 5 12.65 -1.12 -5.54
CA ASN A 5 13.59 -1.85 -6.41
C ASN A 5 12.95 -3.02 -7.18
N LYS A 6 11.72 -3.40 -6.83
CA LYS A 6 10.94 -4.47 -7.47
C LYS A 6 9.48 -4.06 -7.46
N PRO A 7 9.03 -3.22 -8.41
CA PRO A 7 7.67 -2.73 -8.44
C PRO A 7 6.64 -3.86 -8.48
N GLY A 8 5.47 -3.61 -7.90
CA GLY A 8 4.36 -4.55 -7.89
C GLY A 8 3.64 -4.56 -9.23
N LYS A 9 2.60 -5.38 -9.36
CA LYS A 9 1.74 -5.37 -10.55
C LYS A 9 0.97 -4.05 -10.67
N PHE A 10 0.62 -3.46 -9.54
CA PHE A 10 -0.02 -2.15 -9.46
C PHE A 10 1.02 -1.11 -9.01
N ASP A 11 1.84 -0.63 -9.95
CA ASP A 11 2.81 0.43 -9.69
C ASP A 11 2.13 1.80 -9.74
N CYS A 12 2.03 2.45 -8.58
CA CYS A 12 1.42 3.78 -8.48
C CYS A 12 2.26 4.89 -9.11
N TYR A 13 3.59 4.75 -9.15
CA TYR A 13 4.46 5.79 -9.73
C TYR A 13 4.41 5.80 -11.26
N GLU A 14 4.25 4.63 -11.88
CA GLU A 14 4.09 4.52 -13.33
C GLU A 14 2.74 5.08 -13.79
N THR A 15 1.69 4.88 -12.99
CA THR A 15 0.32 5.27 -13.36
C THR A 15 -0.10 6.67 -12.91
N ALA A 16 0.70 7.34 -12.08
CA ALA A 16 0.38 8.67 -11.59
C ALA A 16 0.43 9.69 -12.74
N ASP A 17 -0.49 10.66 -12.72
CA ASP A 17 -0.40 11.79 -13.64
C ASP A 17 0.85 12.64 -13.33
N PRO A 18 1.47 13.31 -14.33
CA PRO A 18 2.74 14.02 -14.15
C PRO A 18 2.77 15.03 -12.99
N ASP A 19 1.63 15.65 -12.69
CA ASP A 19 1.46 16.66 -11.64
C ASP A 19 0.53 16.21 -10.51
N GLU A 20 0.24 14.90 -10.40
CA GLU A 20 -0.60 14.35 -9.33
C GLU A 20 0.13 14.46 -7.97
N PRO A 21 -0.46 15.12 -6.96
CA PRO A 21 0.15 15.17 -5.62
C PRO A 21 0.21 13.79 -4.99
N MET A 22 1.40 13.34 -4.59
CA MET A 22 1.61 12.03 -3.98
C MET A 22 1.98 12.13 -2.50
N PHE A 23 1.39 11.25 -1.67
CA PHE A 23 1.78 11.04 -0.27
C PHE A 23 2.21 9.58 -0.09
N VAL A 24 3.45 9.37 0.35
CA VAL A 24 4.05 8.03 0.42
C VAL A 24 4.03 7.51 1.85
N LEU A 25 3.33 6.40 2.06
CA LEU A 25 3.31 5.65 3.31
C LEU A 25 4.49 4.66 3.37
N LEU A 26 5.21 4.63 4.48
CA LEU A 26 6.42 3.83 4.69
C LEU A 26 6.28 2.97 5.93
N ALA A 27 6.69 1.70 5.82
CA ALA A 27 6.57 0.72 6.91
C ALA A 27 7.18 1.17 8.25
N ARG A 28 8.14 2.10 8.27
CA ARG A 28 8.77 2.60 9.50
C ARG A 28 7.85 3.44 10.39
N ASP A 29 6.77 3.99 9.85
CA ASP A 29 5.75 4.67 10.65
C ASP A 29 4.73 3.62 11.14
N PRO A 30 4.50 3.48 12.46
CA PRO A 30 3.54 2.53 13.00
C PRO A 30 2.08 2.75 12.54
N LEU A 31 1.72 3.95 12.11
CA LEU A 31 0.35 4.30 11.69
C LEU A 31 0.10 4.00 10.21
N ASP A 32 1.13 4.03 9.38
CA ASP A 32 1.03 3.81 7.94
C ASP A 32 0.38 2.47 7.54
N PRO A 33 0.67 1.30 8.15
CA PRO A 33 -0.05 0.07 7.82
C PRO A 33 -1.54 0.14 8.15
N VAL A 34 -1.94 0.92 9.18
CA VAL A 34 -3.35 1.12 9.55
C VAL A 34 -4.08 1.91 8.47
N LEU A 35 -3.42 2.93 7.90
CA LEU A 35 -3.99 3.73 6.82
C LEU A 35 -4.18 2.90 5.53
N VAL A 36 -3.26 2.00 5.22
CA VAL A 36 -3.38 1.08 4.07
C VAL A 36 -4.55 0.10 4.26
N GLU A 37 -4.72 -0.45 5.45
CA GLU A 37 -5.86 -1.32 5.80
C GLU A 37 -7.19 -0.56 5.69
N LEU A 38 -7.25 0.68 6.19
CA LEU A 38 -8.45 1.50 6.07
C LEU A 38 -8.80 1.78 4.59
N TRP A 39 -7.81 2.15 3.78
CA TRP A 39 -8.01 2.37 2.35
C TRP A 39 -8.54 1.11 1.65
N GLU A 40 -7.95 -0.03 1.97
CA GLU A 40 -8.33 -1.34 1.42
C GLU A 40 -9.78 -1.69 1.78
N SER A 41 -10.16 -1.55 3.04
CA SER A 41 -11.53 -1.79 3.53
C SER A 41 -12.55 -0.88 2.84
N LEU A 42 -12.21 0.41 2.66
CA LEU A 42 -13.07 1.34 1.93
C LEU A 42 -13.19 0.96 0.45
N ARG A 43 -12.10 0.56 -0.19
CA ARG A 43 -12.12 0.13 -1.60
C ARG A 43 -12.92 -1.14 -1.81
N GLU A 44 -12.87 -2.09 -0.88
CA GLU A 44 -13.70 -3.28 -0.91
C GLU A 44 -15.19 -2.92 -0.81
N HIS A 45 -15.55 -2.01 0.12
CA HIS A 45 -16.92 -1.53 0.29
C HIS A 45 -17.49 -0.85 -0.97
N TYR A 46 -16.69 -0.05 -1.67
CA TYR A 46 -17.10 0.67 -2.89
C TYR A 46 -16.87 -0.12 -4.19
N ALA A 47 -16.84 -1.47 -4.14
CA ALA A 47 -16.67 -2.35 -5.29
C ALA A 47 -15.41 -2.09 -6.14
N GLY A 48 -14.30 -1.76 -5.47
CA GLY A 48 -12.99 -1.60 -6.10
C GLY A 48 -12.46 -2.91 -6.70
N ASN A 49 -11.47 -2.79 -7.58
CA ASN A 49 -10.81 -3.95 -8.20
C ASN A 49 -10.26 -4.91 -7.10
N PRO A 50 -10.74 -6.17 -7.03
CA PRO A 50 -10.36 -7.10 -5.96
C PRO A 50 -8.86 -7.41 -5.90
N SER A 51 -8.16 -7.38 -7.05
CA SER A 51 -6.72 -7.59 -7.08
C SER A 51 -5.95 -6.42 -6.45
N LYS A 52 -6.41 -5.18 -6.65
CA LYS A 52 -5.80 -4.00 -5.99
C LYS A 52 -6.03 -4.03 -4.47
N VAL A 53 -7.24 -4.40 -4.05
CA VAL A 53 -7.59 -4.59 -2.63
C VAL A 53 -6.69 -5.66 -1.99
N THR A 54 -6.51 -6.79 -2.68
CA THR A 54 -5.65 -7.89 -2.21
C THR A 54 -4.18 -7.47 -2.11
N GLU A 55 -3.65 -6.76 -3.11
CA GLU A 55 -2.26 -6.30 -3.05
C GLU A 55 -2.05 -5.28 -1.92
N ALA A 56 -2.98 -4.36 -1.68
CA ALA A 56 -2.92 -3.40 -0.56
C ALA A 56 -2.97 -4.12 0.80
N ARG A 57 -3.85 -5.11 0.95
CA ARG A 57 -3.92 -5.96 2.16
C ARG A 57 -2.58 -6.65 2.44
N MET A 58 -1.97 -7.23 1.41
CA MET A 58 -0.64 -7.86 1.52
C MET A 58 0.45 -6.84 1.82
N CYS A 59 0.33 -5.60 1.32
CA CYS A 59 1.25 -4.52 1.64
C CYS A 59 1.23 -4.19 3.13
N ALA A 60 0.06 -3.95 3.72
CA ALA A 60 -0.08 -3.66 5.14
C ALA A 60 0.48 -4.79 6.03
N ILE A 61 0.22 -6.06 5.67
CA ILE A 61 0.76 -7.22 6.39
C ILE A 61 2.30 -7.17 6.39
N VAL A 62 2.93 -6.96 5.23
CA VAL A 62 4.40 -6.94 5.16
C VAL A 62 4.98 -5.69 5.86
N MET A 63 4.29 -4.55 5.82
CA MET A 63 4.68 -3.37 6.61
C MET A 63 4.73 -3.68 8.10
N ARG A 64 3.73 -4.40 8.63
CA ARG A 64 3.70 -4.83 10.04
C ARG A 64 4.81 -5.84 10.38
N ILE A 65 5.09 -6.78 9.47
CA ILE A 65 6.21 -7.72 9.65
C ILE A 65 7.53 -6.94 9.73
N TRP A 66 7.75 -6.01 8.80
CA TRP A 66 8.95 -5.19 8.77
C TRP A 66 9.14 -4.39 10.06
N LEU A 67 8.07 -3.78 10.60
CA LEU A 67 8.11 -3.08 11.89
C LEU A 67 8.59 -3.99 13.04
N ARG A 68 8.06 -5.21 13.10
CA ARG A 68 8.41 -6.19 14.15
C ARG A 68 9.86 -6.64 14.05
N GLU A 69 10.40 -6.78 12.83
CA GLU A 69 11.79 -7.19 12.61
C GLU A 69 12.81 -6.07 12.84
N LYS A 70 12.36 -4.81 12.90
CA LYS A 70 13.21 -3.62 13.07
C LYS A 70 13.15 -3.01 14.46
N THR A 71 12.28 -3.50 15.32
CA THR A 71 12.18 -3.14 16.74
C THR A 71 13.05 -4.07 17.57
#